data_AF-A0A1C7MG46-F1
#
_entry.id   AF-A0A1C7MG46-F1
#
_cell.length_a   1.000
_cell.length_b   1.000
_cell.length_c   1.000
_cell.angle_alpha   90.00
_cell.angle_beta   90.00
_cell.angle_gamma   90.00
#
_symmetry.space_group_name_H-M   'P 1'
#
loop_
_entity.id
_entity.type
_entity.pdbx_description
1 polymer ?
#
loop_
_entity_poly.entity_id
_entity_poly.type
_entity_poly.pdbx_seq_one_letter_code
_entity_poly.pdbx_strand_id
1 'polypeptide(L)'
;MSLLDSDSNGLSEMWMGEILGVAIEVYMARARRAENSPDKDKLTACWRIAHDIASLSACCSAFEDCQEGEVYDLDAIWQLIGMTSWFIILIEKLLKQCVMADGHPVPLPVKTIEADISFEHPIFLLLAHPYALSRVQTVLAHVRRFRRHVAGVSAKGENSQIAKDVLIDVIDGCGANLDILGPVLSDVLRDTKTLSVDDLRRSLVSCCPVPALRVHMRKEVDRVLNSKVIDRPRLFVKPGDLIDGISCISMVEHHIKEKDMDIVSKGLLLHSKSGNLCLRCGGKSEVLVEGTGEAGDASLRWRTWEKAWTRRCVCGGTWIHSSV
;
A
#
# COMPACT_ATOMS: atom_id res chain seq x y z
N MET A 1 -0.65 -17.15 -12.30
CA MET A 1 -0.54 -16.68 -13.69
C MET A 1 -1.79 -15.87 -14.01
N SER A 2 -1.64 -14.54 -14.10
CA SER A 2 -2.73 -13.64 -14.49
C SER A 2 -3.11 -13.89 -15.94
N LEU A 3 -4.36 -13.65 -16.33
CA LEU A 3 -4.80 -13.68 -17.74
C LEU A 3 -3.96 -12.77 -18.66
N LEU A 4 -3.31 -11.75 -18.08
CA LEU A 4 -2.43 -10.82 -18.78
C LEU A 4 -0.99 -11.34 -18.96
N ASP A 5 -0.59 -12.40 -18.27
CA ASP A 5 0.82 -12.81 -18.17
C ASP A 5 1.22 -14.00 -19.08
N SER A 6 0.24 -14.66 -19.71
CA SER A 6 0.40 -15.98 -20.34
C SER A 6 1.55 -16.10 -21.36
N ASP A 7 2.01 -14.99 -21.96
CA ASP A 7 3.02 -15.01 -23.05
C ASP A 7 4.17 -13.99 -22.87
N SER A 8 4.37 -13.43 -21.67
CA SER A 8 5.13 -12.16 -21.55
C SER A 8 6.60 -12.25 -21.16
N ASN A 9 7.18 -13.41 -20.81
CA ASN A 9 8.61 -13.55 -20.41
C ASN A 9 9.12 -12.46 -19.44
N GLY A 10 8.30 -12.01 -18.48
CA GLY A 10 8.64 -10.94 -17.54
C GLY A 10 8.46 -9.50 -18.06
N LEU A 11 8.16 -9.32 -19.36
CA LEU A 11 7.87 -8.01 -19.94
C LEU A 11 6.60 -7.39 -19.32
N SER A 12 5.62 -8.19 -18.90
CA SER A 12 4.38 -7.72 -18.28
C SER A 12 4.65 -6.83 -17.07
N GLU A 13 5.56 -7.23 -16.16
CA GLU A 13 5.88 -6.43 -14.98
C GLU A 13 6.53 -5.09 -15.33
N MET A 14 7.46 -5.09 -16.28
CA MET A 14 8.11 -3.87 -16.78
C MET A 14 7.10 -2.92 -17.41
N TRP A 15 6.21 -3.43 -18.27
CA TRP A 15 5.17 -2.63 -18.92
C TRP A 15 4.17 -2.07 -17.91
N MET A 16 3.77 -2.84 -16.90
CA MET A 16 2.87 -2.39 -15.85
C MET A 16 3.50 -1.26 -15.03
N GLY A 17 4.78 -1.37 -14.70
CA GLY A 17 5.53 -0.30 -14.02
C GLY A 17 5.54 1.01 -14.82
N GLU A 18 5.81 0.94 -16.13
CA GLU A 18 5.82 2.14 -16.99
C GLU A 18 4.42 2.75 -17.17
N ILE A 19 3.37 1.93 -17.34
CA ILE A 19 1.98 2.41 -17.42
C ILE A 19 1.58 3.15 -16.14
N LEU A 20 1.86 2.56 -14.98
CA LEU A 20 1.58 3.19 -13.68
C LEU A 20 2.39 4.48 -13.52
N GLY A 21 3.66 4.49 -13.93
CA GLY A 21 4.51 5.68 -13.93
C GLY A 21 3.91 6.83 -14.73
N VAL A 22 3.49 6.57 -15.97
CA VAL A 22 2.83 7.57 -16.82
C VAL A 22 1.52 8.05 -16.19
N ALA A 23 0.72 7.14 -15.65
CA ALA A 23 -0.53 7.50 -14.99
C ALA A 23 -0.28 8.44 -13.78
N ILE A 24 0.69 8.11 -12.92
CA ILE A 24 1.08 8.96 -11.77
C ILE A 24 1.43 10.37 -12.25
N GLU A 25 2.28 10.48 -13.29
CA GLU A 25 2.71 11.77 -13.83
C GLU A 25 1.54 12.60 -14.34
N VAL A 26 0.68 12.00 -15.16
CA VAL A 26 -0.48 12.67 -15.78
C VAL A 26 -1.49 13.09 -14.72
N TYR A 27 -1.89 12.18 -13.82
CA TYR A 27 -2.89 12.48 -12.81
C TYR A 27 -2.40 13.50 -11.79
N MET A 28 -1.13 13.42 -11.37
CA MET A 28 -0.53 14.40 -10.48
C MET A 28 -0.42 15.79 -11.14
N ALA A 29 0.04 15.86 -12.39
CA ALA A 29 0.14 17.11 -13.13
C ALA A 29 -1.23 17.77 -13.38
N ARG A 30 -2.28 16.96 -13.55
CA ARG A 30 -3.66 17.45 -13.65
C ARG A 30 -4.19 17.90 -12.29
N ALA A 31 -3.97 17.13 -11.22
CA ALA A 31 -4.38 17.50 -9.86
C ALA A 31 -3.75 18.82 -9.39
N ARG A 32 -2.48 19.10 -9.76
CA ARG A 32 -1.80 20.37 -9.46
C ARG A 32 -2.39 21.57 -10.21
N ARG A 33 -2.96 21.35 -11.40
CA ARG A 33 -3.57 22.39 -12.24
C ARG A 33 -5.06 22.59 -11.97
N ALA A 34 -5.72 21.60 -11.39
CA ALA A 34 -7.11 21.71 -10.99
C ALA A 34 -7.23 22.72 -9.84
N GLU A 35 -8.25 23.58 -9.93
CA GLU A 35 -8.68 24.43 -8.82
C GLU A 35 -9.21 23.54 -7.67
N ASN A 36 -9.49 24.11 -6.50
CA ASN A 36 -10.04 23.36 -5.37
C ASN A 36 -11.47 22.87 -5.68
N SER A 37 -11.57 21.80 -6.44
CA SER A 37 -12.79 21.21 -6.99
C SER A 37 -12.83 19.69 -6.69
N PRO A 38 -14.01 19.06 -6.73
CA PRO A 38 -14.13 17.59 -6.57
C PRO A 38 -13.28 16.82 -7.59
N ASP A 39 -12.98 17.40 -8.74
CA ASP A 39 -12.08 16.81 -9.72
C ASP A 39 -10.65 16.70 -9.19
N LYS A 40 -10.16 17.68 -8.42
CA LYS A 40 -8.83 17.64 -7.82
C LYS A 40 -8.68 16.48 -6.85
N ASP A 41 -9.70 16.22 -6.04
CA ASP A 41 -9.71 15.11 -5.07
C ASP A 41 -9.71 13.76 -5.80
N LYS A 42 -10.53 13.62 -6.84
CA LYS A 42 -10.55 12.41 -7.69
C LYS A 42 -9.21 12.18 -8.38
N LEU A 43 -8.64 13.20 -9.04
CA LEU A 43 -7.33 13.13 -9.67
C LEU A 43 -6.23 12.79 -8.65
N THR A 44 -6.35 13.33 -7.44
CA THR A 44 -5.44 13.04 -6.32
C THR A 44 -5.51 11.58 -5.90
N ALA A 45 -6.71 11.04 -5.76
CA ALA A 45 -6.92 9.64 -5.45
C ALA A 45 -6.41 8.71 -6.57
N CYS A 46 -6.56 9.10 -7.85
CA CYS A 46 -6.07 8.34 -8.99
C CYS A 46 -4.54 8.23 -9.03
N TRP A 47 -3.79 9.34 -8.88
CA TRP A 47 -2.32 9.22 -8.88
C TRP A 47 -1.81 8.49 -7.64
N ARG A 48 -2.47 8.66 -6.48
CA ARG A 48 -2.13 7.94 -5.26
C ARG A 48 -2.29 6.44 -5.42
N ILE A 49 -3.41 5.96 -5.96
CA ILE A 49 -3.59 4.52 -6.12
C ILE A 49 -2.60 3.92 -7.12
N ALA A 50 -2.30 4.64 -8.21
CA ALA A 50 -1.29 4.20 -9.16
C ALA A 50 0.08 4.05 -8.49
N HIS A 51 0.42 5.02 -7.63
CA HIS A 51 1.64 5.00 -6.83
C HIS A 51 1.66 3.87 -5.79
N ASP A 52 0.54 3.61 -5.12
CA ASP A 52 0.42 2.52 -4.16
C ASP A 52 0.58 1.16 -4.84
N ILE A 53 0.01 0.97 -6.04
CA ILE A 53 0.20 -0.26 -6.83
C ILE A 53 1.68 -0.44 -7.23
N ALA A 54 2.35 0.63 -7.67
CA ALA A 54 3.79 0.56 -7.97
C ALA A 54 4.62 0.25 -6.71
N SER A 55 4.24 0.82 -5.57
CA SER A 55 4.88 0.58 -4.27
C SER A 55 4.68 -0.85 -3.76
N LEU A 56 3.54 -1.49 -4.05
CA LEU A 56 3.31 -2.89 -3.72
C LEU A 56 4.33 -3.80 -4.42
N SER A 57 4.67 -3.51 -5.68
CA SER A 57 5.70 -4.27 -6.42
C SER A 57 7.09 -4.10 -5.82
N ALA A 58 7.46 -2.87 -5.43
CA ALA A 58 8.71 -2.62 -4.71
C ALA A 58 8.75 -3.32 -3.34
N CYS A 59 7.61 -3.35 -2.63
CA CYS A 59 7.48 -4.06 -1.37
C CYS A 59 7.62 -5.58 -1.53
N CYS A 60 7.04 -6.17 -2.59
CA CYS A 60 7.25 -7.59 -2.92
C CYS A 60 8.75 -7.90 -3.09
N SER A 61 9.46 -7.14 -3.93
CA SER A 61 10.88 -7.39 -4.18
C SER A 61 11.74 -7.17 -2.93
N ALA A 62 11.35 -6.26 -2.04
CA ALA A 62 12.06 -6.03 -0.77
C ALA A 62 12.03 -7.29 0.11
N PHE A 63 10.85 -7.92 0.24
CA PHE A 63 10.71 -9.17 0.99
C PHE A 63 11.43 -10.33 0.31
N GLU A 64 11.34 -10.44 -1.02
CA GLU A 64 12.00 -11.51 -1.79
C GLU A 64 13.53 -11.44 -1.67
N ASP A 65 14.13 -10.24 -1.81
CA ASP A 65 15.58 -10.04 -1.72
C ASP A 65 16.11 -10.26 -0.29
N CYS A 66 15.29 -9.94 0.71
CA CYS A 66 15.59 -10.15 2.13
C CYS A 66 15.17 -11.53 2.65
N GLN A 67 14.85 -12.48 1.76
CA GLN A 67 14.44 -13.84 2.13
C GLN A 67 15.45 -14.89 1.64
N GLU A 68 15.64 -15.94 2.44
CA GLU A 68 16.34 -17.16 2.06
C GLU A 68 15.50 -18.37 2.46
N GLY A 69 14.89 -19.03 1.47
CA GLY A 69 13.94 -20.12 1.71
C GLY A 69 12.70 -19.62 2.47
N GLU A 70 12.50 -20.07 3.70
CA GLU A 70 11.40 -19.64 4.59
C GLU A 70 11.85 -18.67 5.69
N VAL A 71 13.13 -18.28 5.69
CA VAL A 71 13.76 -17.43 6.70
C VAL A 71 13.94 -16.03 6.14
N TYR A 72 13.71 -15.01 6.98
CA TYR A 72 13.97 -13.62 6.62
C TYR A 72 15.26 -13.12 7.25
N ASP A 73 15.89 -12.18 6.58
CA ASP A 73 17.07 -11.49 7.06
C ASP A 73 16.73 -10.61 8.28
N LEU A 74 17.21 -11.02 9.45
CA LEU A 74 16.96 -10.31 10.70
C LEU A 74 17.80 -9.03 10.83
N ASP A 75 18.86 -8.88 10.03
CA ASP A 75 19.63 -7.63 9.99
C ASP A 75 18.87 -6.53 9.20
N ALA A 76 17.83 -6.91 8.43
CA ALA A 76 16.91 -6.01 7.75
C ALA A 76 15.54 -5.88 8.47
N ILE A 77 15.43 -6.34 9.73
CA ILE A 77 14.15 -6.48 10.43
C ILE A 77 13.37 -5.18 10.53
N TRP A 78 14.03 -4.05 10.82
CA TRP A 78 13.39 -2.76 10.98
C TRP A 78 12.81 -2.23 9.68
N GLN A 79 13.52 -2.45 8.57
CA GLN A 79 13.09 -2.05 7.25
C GLN A 79 11.90 -2.89 6.77
N LEU A 80 11.91 -4.20 7.03
CA LEU A 80 10.78 -5.08 6.77
C LEU A 80 9.56 -4.76 7.66
N ILE A 81 9.76 -4.30 8.91
CA ILE A 81 8.71 -3.76 9.77
C ILE A 81 8.12 -2.47 9.17
N GLY A 82 8.96 -1.57 8.64
CA GLY A 82 8.51 -0.36 7.94
C GLY A 82 7.62 -0.68 6.74
N MET A 83 8.06 -1.61 5.89
CA MET A 83 7.28 -2.12 4.75
C MET A 83 5.96 -2.76 5.18
N THR A 84 6.00 -3.57 6.24
CA THR A 84 4.80 -4.18 6.84
C THR A 84 3.82 -3.10 7.32
N SER A 85 4.31 -2.10 8.04
CA SER A 85 3.50 -1.02 8.60
C SER A 85 2.79 -0.23 7.49
N TRP A 86 3.52 0.16 6.44
CA TRP A 86 2.94 0.82 5.27
C TRP A 86 1.86 -0.04 4.59
N PHE A 87 2.13 -1.33 4.40
CA PHE A 87 1.17 -2.25 3.79
C PHE A 87 -0.10 -2.40 4.65
N ILE A 88 0.02 -2.52 5.96
CA ILE A 88 -1.12 -2.58 6.89
C ILE A 88 -1.97 -1.31 6.76
N ILE A 89 -1.36 -0.12 6.71
CA ILE A 89 -2.09 1.14 6.50
C ILE A 89 -2.86 1.11 5.17
N LEU A 90 -2.27 0.59 4.10
CA LEU A 90 -2.94 0.46 2.80
C LEU A 90 -4.15 -0.49 2.87
N ILE A 91 -4.00 -1.64 3.52
CA ILE A 91 -5.09 -2.60 3.72
C ILE A 91 -6.22 -1.97 4.54
N GLU A 92 -5.90 -1.26 5.62
CA GLU A 92 -6.92 -0.58 6.41
C GLU A 92 -7.67 0.48 5.62
N LYS A 93 -6.97 1.27 4.80
CA LYS A 93 -7.62 2.24 3.88
C LYS A 93 -8.60 1.52 2.95
N LEU A 94 -8.22 0.39 2.37
CA LEU A 94 -9.09 -0.41 1.50
C LEU A 94 -10.31 -0.96 2.26
N LEU A 95 -10.11 -1.54 3.44
CA LEU A 95 -11.19 -2.13 4.24
C LEU A 95 -12.15 -1.07 4.76
N LYS A 96 -11.66 0.12 5.16
CA LYS A 96 -12.50 1.27 5.52
C LYS A 96 -13.40 1.66 4.35
N GLN A 97 -12.84 1.69 3.14
CA GLN A 97 -13.59 2.03 1.93
C GLN A 97 -14.63 0.96 1.58
N CYS A 98 -14.33 -0.33 1.82
CA CYS A 98 -15.33 -1.40 1.73
C CYS A 98 -16.50 -1.18 2.70
N VAL A 99 -16.22 -0.82 3.97
CA VAL A 99 -17.26 -0.53 4.97
C VAL A 99 -18.09 0.70 4.58
N MET A 100 -17.45 1.75 4.07
CA MET A 100 -18.16 2.95 3.61
C MET A 100 -19.05 2.69 2.39
N ALA A 101 -18.66 1.75 1.53
CA ALA A 101 -19.47 1.35 0.38
C ALA A 101 -20.71 0.50 0.76
N ASP A 102 -20.76 -0.11 1.94
CA ASP A 102 -21.91 -0.90 2.38
C ASP A 102 -23.19 -0.05 2.58
N GLY A 103 -23.05 1.28 2.66
CA GLY A 103 -24.17 2.21 2.82
C GLY A 103 -24.93 2.08 4.16
N HIS A 104 -24.56 1.12 5.01
CA HIS A 104 -25.10 1.02 6.36
C HIS A 104 -24.67 2.24 7.17
N PRO A 105 -25.62 3.04 7.67
CA PRO A 105 -25.28 4.21 8.47
C PRO A 105 -24.50 3.74 9.70
N VAL A 106 -23.23 4.13 9.78
CA VAL A 106 -22.54 4.25 11.06
C VAL A 106 -23.47 5.06 11.97
N PRO A 107 -23.70 4.67 13.24
CA PRO A 107 -24.64 5.35 14.13
C PRO A 107 -24.13 6.76 14.44
N LEU A 108 -24.38 7.68 13.51
CA LEU A 108 -24.18 9.11 13.59
C LEU A 108 -25.55 9.73 13.32
N PRO A 109 -25.96 10.76 14.09
CA PRO A 109 -27.33 11.24 14.08
C PRO A 109 -27.55 12.24 12.93
N VAL A 110 -27.56 11.80 11.66
CA VAL A 110 -27.96 12.66 10.53
C VAL A 110 -28.73 11.87 9.46
N LYS A 111 -29.77 12.51 8.93
CA LYS A 111 -30.82 11.97 8.05
C LYS A 111 -30.29 11.34 6.76
N THR A 112 -30.85 10.17 6.46
CA THR A 112 -30.62 9.29 5.31
C THR A 112 -31.05 9.93 3.99
N ILE A 113 -30.07 10.28 3.17
CA ILE A 113 -30.22 10.32 1.70
C ILE A 113 -29.74 8.94 1.24
N GLU A 114 -30.48 8.28 0.34
CA GLU A 114 -30.03 7.06 -0.34
C GLU A 114 -28.69 7.36 -1.04
N ALA A 115 -27.59 7.09 -0.35
CA ALA A 115 -26.25 7.28 -0.89
C ALA A 115 -26.05 6.18 -1.92
N ASP A 116 -26.07 6.54 -3.21
CA ASP A 116 -25.64 5.65 -4.28
C ASP A 116 -24.24 5.12 -3.92
N ILE A 117 -24.13 3.80 -3.78
CA ILE A 117 -22.89 3.14 -3.39
C ILE A 117 -21.88 3.39 -4.50
N SER A 118 -21.01 4.37 -4.30
CA SER A 118 -20.03 4.76 -5.31
C SER A 118 -18.79 3.87 -5.22
N PHE A 119 -18.80 2.78 -5.99
CA PHE A 119 -17.61 1.97 -6.30
C PHE A 119 -16.64 2.70 -7.25
N GLU A 120 -16.77 4.02 -7.42
CA GLU A 120 -15.93 4.85 -8.27
C GLU A 120 -14.68 5.37 -7.52
N HIS A 121 -14.47 4.94 -6.27
CA HIS A 121 -13.27 5.31 -5.54
C HIS A 121 -12.04 4.53 -6.09
N PRO A 122 -10.95 5.23 -6.49
CA PRO A 122 -9.76 4.61 -7.09
C PRO A 122 -9.18 3.41 -6.34
N ILE A 123 -9.25 3.42 -5.00
CA ILE A 123 -8.71 2.34 -4.14
C ILE A 123 -9.28 0.95 -4.46
N PHE A 124 -10.51 0.86 -4.98
CA PHE A 124 -11.14 -0.41 -5.33
C PHE A 124 -10.43 -1.10 -6.49
N LEU A 125 -9.53 -0.41 -7.19
CA LEU A 125 -8.64 -1.03 -8.17
C LEU A 125 -7.77 -2.14 -7.56
N LEU A 126 -7.48 -2.09 -6.24
CA LEU A 126 -6.80 -3.16 -5.50
C LEU A 126 -7.60 -4.47 -5.42
N LEU A 127 -8.93 -4.40 -5.56
CA LEU A 127 -9.81 -5.57 -5.60
C LEU A 127 -10.24 -5.92 -7.03
N ALA A 128 -10.32 -4.93 -7.92
CA ALA A 128 -10.81 -5.12 -9.28
C ALA A 128 -9.74 -5.64 -10.24
N HIS A 129 -8.49 -5.20 -10.10
CA HIS A 129 -7.46 -5.45 -11.10
C HIS A 129 -6.55 -6.62 -10.70
N PRO A 130 -6.41 -7.68 -11.53
CA PRO A 130 -5.68 -8.89 -11.16
C PRO A 130 -4.23 -8.64 -10.79
N TYR A 131 -3.54 -7.73 -11.48
CA TYR A 131 -2.16 -7.35 -11.14
C TYR A 131 -2.08 -6.73 -9.74
N ALA A 132 -2.89 -5.71 -9.45
CA ALA A 132 -2.85 -5.01 -8.17
C ALA A 132 -3.20 -5.98 -7.03
N LEU A 133 -4.27 -6.75 -7.20
CA LEU A 133 -4.71 -7.75 -6.24
C LEU A 133 -3.66 -8.85 -6.01
N SER A 134 -2.98 -9.33 -7.06
CA SER A 134 -1.90 -10.30 -6.91
C SER A 134 -0.74 -9.75 -6.09
N ARG A 135 -0.38 -8.46 -6.26
CA ARG A 135 0.68 -7.84 -5.45
C ARG A 135 0.25 -7.69 -4.00
N VAL A 136 -1.00 -7.32 -3.74
CA VAL A 136 -1.57 -7.30 -2.38
C VAL A 136 -1.45 -8.70 -1.74
N GLN A 137 -1.80 -9.76 -2.47
CA GLN A 137 -1.69 -11.13 -1.95
C GLN A 137 -0.25 -11.56 -1.67
N THR A 138 0.69 -11.25 -2.59
CA THR A 138 2.10 -11.58 -2.41
C THR A 138 2.65 -10.89 -1.16
N VAL A 139 2.42 -9.58 -1.01
CA VAL A 139 2.85 -8.85 0.20
C VAL A 139 2.18 -9.40 1.45
N LEU A 140 0.87 -9.70 1.41
CA LEU A 140 0.16 -10.31 2.55
C LEU A 140 0.76 -11.67 2.95
N ALA A 141 1.13 -12.50 1.96
CA ALA A 141 1.77 -13.78 2.21
C ALA A 141 3.14 -13.60 2.87
N HIS A 142 3.94 -12.63 2.41
CA HIS A 142 5.22 -12.28 3.04
C HIS A 142 5.02 -11.76 4.46
N VAL A 143 4.11 -10.81 4.71
CA VAL A 143 3.83 -10.28 6.05
C VAL A 143 3.45 -11.40 7.03
N ARG A 144 2.58 -12.35 6.61
CA ARG A 144 2.21 -13.49 7.45
C ARG A 144 3.39 -14.43 7.74
N ARG A 145 4.25 -14.66 6.75
CA ARG A 145 5.45 -15.50 6.91
C ARG A 145 6.48 -14.81 7.80
N PHE A 146 6.70 -13.52 7.59
CA PHE A 146 7.60 -12.68 8.36
C PHE A 146 7.16 -12.62 9.82
N ARG A 147 5.88 -12.40 10.11
CA ARG A 147 5.31 -12.49 11.46
C ARG A 147 5.60 -13.83 12.13
N ARG A 148 5.35 -14.95 11.45
CA ARG A 148 5.62 -16.30 11.98
C ARG A 148 7.11 -16.49 12.25
N HIS A 149 7.97 -16.01 11.35
CA HIS A 149 9.41 -16.09 11.49
C HIS A 149 9.90 -15.32 12.72
N VAL A 150 9.55 -14.03 12.82
CA VAL A 150 9.94 -13.16 13.94
C VAL A 150 9.36 -13.65 15.27
N ALA A 151 8.13 -14.17 15.28
CA ALA A 151 7.54 -14.75 16.50
C ALA A 151 8.34 -15.93 17.04
N GLY A 152 8.98 -16.71 16.16
CA GLY A 152 9.83 -17.85 16.50
C GLY A 152 11.27 -17.51 16.89
N VAL A 153 11.71 -16.25 16.71
CA VAL A 153 13.04 -15.81 17.13
C VAL A 153 13.14 -15.82 18.66
N SER A 154 14.21 -16.41 19.19
CA SER A 154 14.46 -16.45 20.63
C SER A 154 14.74 -15.05 21.18
N ALA A 155 14.22 -14.73 22.37
CA ALA A 155 14.39 -13.44 23.06
C ALA A 155 15.82 -13.18 23.60
N LYS A 156 16.85 -13.66 22.89
CA LYS A 156 18.25 -13.61 23.35
C LYS A 156 18.85 -12.19 23.32
N GLY A 157 18.18 -11.23 22.69
CA GLY A 157 18.60 -9.83 22.63
C GLY A 157 17.42 -8.87 22.74
N GLU A 158 17.66 -7.74 23.42
CA GLU A 158 16.68 -6.67 23.60
C GLU A 158 16.13 -6.15 22.27
N ASN A 159 17.01 -5.86 21.30
CA ASN A 159 16.60 -5.36 19.98
C ASN A 159 15.66 -6.33 19.24
N SER A 160 15.91 -7.64 19.30
CA SER A 160 15.05 -8.66 18.68
C SER A 160 13.68 -8.74 19.37
N GLN A 161 13.63 -8.56 20.69
CA GLN A 161 12.39 -8.53 21.44
C GLN A 161 11.57 -7.29 21.11
N ILE A 162 12.20 -6.10 21.06
CA ILE A 162 11.53 -4.85 20.66
C ILE A 162 10.98 -4.97 19.24
N ALA A 163 11.78 -5.45 18.28
CA ALA A 163 11.32 -5.61 16.90
C ALA A 163 10.14 -6.59 16.79
N LYS A 164 10.17 -7.68 17.56
CA LYS A 164 9.05 -8.63 17.65
C LYS A 164 7.79 -7.97 18.21
N ASP A 165 7.91 -7.23 19.30
CA ASP A 165 6.77 -6.58 19.95
C ASP A 165 6.17 -5.49 19.04
N VAL A 166 7.01 -4.67 18.40
CA VAL A 166 6.56 -3.68 17.41
C VAL A 166 5.84 -4.34 16.23
N LEU A 167 6.37 -5.44 15.68
CA LEU A 167 5.71 -6.15 14.58
C LEU A 167 4.37 -6.75 15.00
N ILE A 168 4.30 -7.33 16.20
CA ILE A 168 3.06 -7.88 16.76
C ILE A 168 2.05 -6.75 16.96
N ASP A 169 2.45 -5.61 17.52
CA ASP A 169 1.56 -4.47 17.73
C ASP A 169 1.02 -3.91 16.41
N VAL A 170 1.86 -3.80 15.38
CA VAL A 170 1.43 -3.36 14.03
C VAL A 170 0.39 -4.31 13.44
N ILE A 171 0.58 -5.62 13.57
CA ILE A 171 -0.32 -6.61 12.98
C ILE A 171 -1.58 -6.83 13.82
N ASP A 172 -1.45 -6.98 15.14
CA ASP A 172 -2.57 -7.28 16.04
C ASP A 172 -3.41 -6.02 16.32
N GLY A 173 -2.79 -4.84 16.22
CA GLY A 173 -3.46 -3.54 16.27
C GLY A 173 -4.12 -3.14 14.95
N CYS A 174 -3.93 -3.92 13.87
CA CYS A 174 -4.65 -3.67 12.64
C CYS A 174 -6.11 -4.12 12.76
N GLY A 175 -7.04 -3.38 12.17
CA GLY A 175 -8.47 -3.67 12.18
C GLY A 175 -8.88 -4.85 11.30
N ALA A 176 -7.94 -5.75 10.98
CA ALA A 176 -8.12 -6.81 9.98
C ALA A 176 -7.56 -8.15 10.46
N ASN A 177 -8.33 -9.22 10.27
CA ASN A 177 -7.83 -10.58 10.43
C ASN A 177 -7.09 -11.01 9.15
N LEU A 178 -5.76 -10.87 9.17
CA LEU A 178 -4.89 -11.19 8.03
C LEU A 178 -4.92 -12.68 7.64
N ASP A 179 -5.21 -13.58 8.59
CA ASP A 179 -5.29 -15.02 8.31
C ASP A 179 -6.52 -15.38 7.48
N ILE A 180 -7.64 -14.69 7.70
CA ILE A 180 -8.88 -14.85 6.92
C ILE A 180 -8.81 -14.03 5.62
N LEU A 181 -8.17 -12.86 5.64
CA LEU A 181 -8.07 -11.97 4.48
C LEU A 181 -7.39 -12.66 3.28
N GLY A 182 -6.33 -13.45 3.51
CA GLY A 182 -5.61 -14.14 2.44
C GLY A 182 -6.51 -15.05 1.58
N PRO A 183 -7.22 -16.03 2.18
CA PRO A 183 -8.20 -16.84 1.47
C PRO A 183 -9.30 -16.03 0.77
N VAL A 184 -9.85 -15.00 1.42
CA VAL A 184 -10.89 -14.14 0.82
C VAL A 184 -10.37 -13.47 -0.44
N LEU A 185 -9.20 -12.83 -0.38
CA LEU A 185 -8.58 -12.21 -1.55
C LEU A 185 -8.23 -13.25 -2.62
N SER A 186 -7.90 -14.49 -2.24
CA SER A 186 -7.65 -15.59 -3.18
C SER A 186 -8.87 -15.92 -4.02
N ASP A 187 -10.03 -15.96 -3.38
CA ASP A 187 -11.30 -16.13 -4.09
C ASP A 187 -11.64 -14.91 -4.94
N VAL A 188 -11.38 -13.68 -4.47
CA VAL A 188 -11.56 -12.45 -5.26
C VAL A 188 -10.71 -12.51 -6.52
N LEU A 189 -9.42 -12.86 -6.40
CA LEU A 189 -8.49 -12.94 -7.53
C LEU A 189 -8.92 -13.99 -8.53
N ARG A 190 -9.43 -15.15 -8.07
CA ARG A 190 -9.97 -16.17 -8.97
C ARG A 190 -11.12 -15.61 -9.81
N ASP A 191 -11.99 -14.81 -9.22
CA ASP A 191 -13.15 -14.23 -9.89
C ASP A 191 -12.76 -13.12 -10.88
N THR A 192 -11.63 -12.42 -10.68
CA THR A 192 -11.15 -11.45 -11.66
C THR A 192 -10.84 -12.07 -13.03
N LYS A 193 -10.65 -13.40 -13.09
CA LYS A 193 -10.38 -14.12 -14.34
C LYS A 193 -11.57 -14.16 -15.30
N THR A 194 -12.78 -13.91 -14.80
CA THR A 194 -13.98 -13.89 -15.66
C THR A 194 -14.27 -12.50 -16.22
N LEU A 195 -13.45 -11.49 -15.89
CA LEU A 195 -13.67 -10.11 -16.30
C LEU A 195 -13.12 -9.84 -17.70
N SER A 196 -13.73 -8.86 -18.36
CA SER A 196 -13.26 -8.38 -19.66
C SER A 196 -11.86 -7.76 -19.54
N VAL A 197 -10.94 -8.23 -20.38
CA VAL A 197 -9.57 -7.70 -20.46
C VAL A 197 -9.57 -6.21 -20.81
N ASP A 198 -10.50 -5.76 -21.65
CA ASP A 198 -10.60 -4.35 -22.03
C ASP A 198 -11.11 -3.47 -20.89
N ASP A 199 -12.02 -3.98 -20.05
CA ASP A 199 -12.45 -3.27 -18.84
C ASP A 199 -11.33 -3.16 -17.81
N LEU A 200 -10.53 -4.21 -17.66
CA LEU A 200 -9.35 -4.21 -16.78
C LEU A 200 -8.30 -3.21 -17.25
N ARG A 201 -7.96 -3.21 -18.55
CA ARG A 201 -7.03 -2.23 -19.15
C ARG A 201 -7.52 -0.80 -18.97
N ARG A 202 -8.80 -0.54 -19.27
CA ARG A 202 -9.39 0.80 -19.07
C ARG A 202 -9.38 1.21 -17.61
N SER A 203 -9.62 0.29 -16.68
CA SER A 203 -9.57 0.57 -15.24
C SER A 203 -8.17 0.92 -14.77
N LEU A 204 -7.16 0.23 -15.28
CA LEU A 204 -5.75 0.52 -14.98
C LEU A 204 -5.33 1.90 -15.51
N VAL A 205 -5.59 2.17 -16.79
CA VAL A 205 -5.24 3.46 -17.42
C VAL A 205 -5.97 4.62 -16.74
N SER A 206 -7.23 4.43 -16.36
CA SER A 206 -8.00 5.45 -15.64
C SER A 206 -7.71 5.52 -14.14
N CYS A 207 -6.90 4.58 -13.62
CA CYS A 207 -6.61 4.41 -12.20
C CYS A 207 -7.88 4.37 -11.34
N CYS A 208 -8.92 3.71 -11.84
CA CYS A 208 -10.23 3.62 -11.22
C CYS A 208 -11.04 2.47 -11.84
N PRO A 209 -11.84 1.71 -11.09
CA PRO A 209 -12.74 0.73 -11.71
C PRO A 209 -13.72 1.38 -12.69
N VAL A 210 -13.81 0.84 -13.90
CA VAL A 210 -14.83 1.30 -14.87
C VAL A 210 -16.24 0.89 -14.43
N PRO A 211 -17.30 1.62 -14.83
CA PRO A 211 -18.69 1.30 -14.42
C PRO A 211 -19.13 -0.14 -14.72
N ALA A 212 -18.61 -0.77 -15.77
CA ALA A 212 -18.90 -2.16 -16.11
C ALA A 212 -18.47 -3.15 -15.01
N LEU A 213 -17.48 -2.80 -14.19
CA LEU A 213 -17.01 -3.63 -13.08
C LEU A 213 -17.82 -3.44 -11.79
N ARG A 214 -18.81 -2.55 -11.76
CA ARG A 214 -19.58 -2.21 -10.55
C ARG A 214 -20.26 -3.42 -9.91
N VAL A 215 -20.86 -4.30 -10.71
CA VAL A 215 -21.54 -5.51 -10.21
C VAL A 215 -20.55 -6.46 -9.56
N HIS A 216 -19.38 -6.63 -10.18
CA HIS A 216 -18.30 -7.42 -9.60
C HIS A 216 -17.79 -6.79 -8.31
N MET A 217 -17.53 -5.48 -8.30
CA MET A 217 -17.07 -4.76 -7.10
C MET A 217 -18.02 -4.86 -5.93
N ARG A 218 -19.34 -4.75 -6.17
CA ARG A 218 -20.33 -5.01 -5.13
C ARG A 218 -20.19 -6.43 -4.56
N LYS A 219 -20.17 -7.44 -5.43
CA LYS A 219 -20.00 -8.85 -5.01
C LYS A 219 -18.73 -9.06 -4.17
N GLU A 220 -17.60 -8.47 -4.56
CA GLU A 220 -16.33 -8.66 -3.87
C GLU A 220 -16.27 -7.87 -2.55
N VAL A 221 -16.82 -6.66 -2.50
CA VAL A 221 -16.96 -5.90 -1.26
C VAL A 221 -17.88 -6.62 -0.27
N ASP A 222 -19.04 -7.09 -0.73
CA ASP A 222 -19.96 -7.89 0.10
C ASP A 222 -19.26 -9.14 0.66
N ARG A 223 -18.42 -9.80 -0.15
CA ARG A 223 -17.61 -10.95 0.30
C ARG A 223 -16.66 -10.56 1.43
N VAL A 224 -15.92 -9.45 1.26
CA VAL A 224 -14.99 -8.96 2.29
C VAL A 224 -15.76 -8.63 3.58
N LEU A 225 -16.87 -7.92 3.48
CA LEU A 225 -17.68 -7.50 4.64
C LEU A 225 -18.28 -8.70 5.39
N ASN A 226 -18.75 -9.72 4.66
CA ASN A 226 -19.38 -10.91 5.26
C ASN A 226 -18.38 -11.97 5.76
N SER A 227 -17.08 -11.83 5.46
CA SER A 227 -16.04 -12.83 5.78
C SER A 227 -15.49 -12.78 7.20
N LYS A 228 -15.95 -11.87 8.07
CA LYS A 228 -15.37 -11.58 9.40
C LYS A 228 -13.90 -11.13 9.37
N VAL A 229 -13.42 -10.68 8.21
CA VAL A 229 -12.07 -10.10 8.08
C VAL A 229 -11.93 -8.81 8.87
N ILE A 230 -13.00 -8.04 9.04
CA ILE A 230 -12.93 -6.69 9.61
C ILE A 230 -13.33 -6.69 11.09
N ASP A 231 -12.43 -6.21 11.94
CA ASP A 231 -12.76 -5.74 13.29
C ASP A 231 -13.06 -4.24 13.21
N ARG A 232 -14.36 -3.89 13.11
CA ARG A 232 -14.80 -2.50 12.89
C ARG A 232 -14.28 -1.56 13.99
N PRO A 233 -14.42 -1.86 15.31
CA PRO A 233 -13.83 -1.03 16.35
C PRO A 233 -12.33 -0.75 16.15
N ARG A 234 -11.50 -1.78 15.95
CA ARG A 234 -10.04 -1.60 15.78
C ARG A 234 -9.65 -0.93 14.46
N LEU A 235 -10.49 -1.06 13.43
CA LEU A 235 -10.27 -0.43 12.14
C LEU A 235 -10.46 1.08 12.23
N PHE A 236 -11.49 1.55 12.95
CA PHE A 236 -11.86 2.97 13.00
C PHE A 236 -11.36 3.72 14.23
N VAL A 237 -11.02 3.03 15.32
CA VAL A 237 -10.52 3.64 16.57
C VAL A 237 -9.12 3.10 16.85
N LYS A 238 -8.11 3.96 16.75
CA LYS A 238 -6.75 3.62 17.16
C LYS A 238 -6.51 3.98 18.62
N PRO A 239 -5.68 3.23 19.36
CA PRO A 239 -5.35 3.59 20.74
C PRO A 239 -4.80 5.02 20.90
N GLY A 240 -4.04 5.52 19.92
CA GLY A 240 -3.56 6.90 19.91
C GLY A 240 -4.69 7.95 19.91
N ASP A 241 -5.78 7.67 19.18
CA ASP A 241 -6.94 8.56 19.08
C ASP A 241 -7.64 8.79 20.44
N LEU A 242 -7.45 7.87 21.39
CA LEU A 242 -8.02 7.97 22.74
C LEU A 242 -7.15 8.80 23.69
N ILE A 243 -5.85 8.92 23.40
CA ILE A 243 -4.88 9.65 24.25
C ILE A 243 -4.90 11.14 23.91
N ASP A 244 -5.01 11.49 22.63
CA ASP A 244 -5.02 12.89 22.16
C ASP A 244 -6.40 13.57 22.28
N GLY A 245 -7.40 12.85 22.79
CA GLY A 245 -8.78 13.30 22.95
C GLY A 245 -9.58 13.22 21.65
N ILE A 246 -10.84 12.78 21.76
CA ILE A 246 -11.77 12.55 20.63
C ILE A 246 -11.96 13.81 19.76
N SER A 247 -11.66 15.00 20.29
CA SER A 247 -11.71 16.29 19.57
C SER A 247 -10.65 16.44 18.46
N CYS A 248 -9.62 15.58 18.43
CA CYS A 248 -8.55 15.57 17.43
C CYS A 248 -8.68 14.43 16.41
N ILE A 249 -9.76 13.64 16.42
CA ILE A 249 -10.07 12.60 15.41
C ILE A 249 -10.48 13.29 14.09
N SER A 250 -9.55 14.01 13.50
CA SER A 250 -9.65 14.50 12.14
C SER A 250 -8.97 13.47 11.24
N MET A 251 -9.67 13.02 10.19
CA MET A 251 -9.10 12.22 9.10
C MET A 251 -7.86 12.85 8.44
N VAL A 252 -7.48 14.07 8.85
CA VAL A 252 -6.30 14.84 8.45
C VAL A 252 -4.99 14.32 9.07
N GLU A 253 -5.01 13.58 10.18
CA GLU A 253 -3.77 13.17 10.86
C GLU A 253 -2.93 12.15 10.06
N HIS A 254 -3.55 11.42 9.13
CA HIS A 254 -2.84 10.57 8.18
C HIS A 254 -2.00 11.34 7.14
N HIS A 255 -2.28 12.62 6.89
CA HIS A 255 -1.53 13.41 5.92
C HIS A 255 -0.22 14.00 6.46
N ILE A 256 -0.05 14.05 7.79
CA ILE A 256 1.17 14.60 8.40
C ILE A 256 2.28 13.55 8.39
N LYS A 257 1.97 12.25 8.56
CA LYS A 257 2.99 11.17 8.52
C LYS A 257 3.45 10.78 7.10
N GLU A 258 2.64 10.98 6.07
CA GLU A 258 3.01 10.59 4.69
C GLU A 258 4.11 11.46 4.07
N LYS A 259 4.23 12.74 4.47
CA LYS A 259 5.22 13.66 3.89
C LYS A 259 6.65 13.36 4.30
N ASP A 260 6.80 12.73 5.47
CA ASP A 260 8.08 12.36 6.05
C ASP A 260 8.38 10.87 5.84
N MET A 261 7.66 10.20 4.92
CA MET A 261 7.91 8.81 4.57
C MET A 261 8.80 8.72 3.34
N ASP A 262 9.87 7.93 3.43
CA ASP A 262 10.71 7.58 2.31
C ASP A 262 9.89 6.78 1.30
N ILE A 263 9.86 7.24 0.05
CA ILE A 263 9.03 6.64 -0.98
C ILE A 263 9.51 5.23 -1.38
N VAL A 264 10.78 4.91 -1.18
CA VAL A 264 11.39 3.61 -1.49
C VAL A 264 11.28 2.71 -0.26
N SER A 265 11.94 3.07 0.85
CA SER A 265 12.05 2.21 2.04
C SER A 265 10.78 2.17 2.89
N LYS A 266 9.86 3.12 2.69
CA LYS A 266 8.66 3.35 3.52
C LYS A 266 8.96 3.65 4.99
N GLY A 267 10.23 3.89 5.32
CA GLY A 267 10.66 4.36 6.64
C GLY A 267 10.44 5.86 6.81
N LEU A 268 10.69 6.38 8.01
CA LEU A 268 10.69 7.81 8.26
C LEU A 268 11.97 8.46 7.71
N LEU A 269 11.83 9.61 7.07
CA LEU A 269 12.92 10.47 6.64
C LEU A 269 13.46 11.20 7.86
N LEU A 270 14.67 10.85 8.29
CA LEU A 270 15.33 11.48 9.43
C LEU A 270 15.93 12.83 9.03
N HIS A 271 16.34 12.98 7.77
CA HIS A 271 17.02 14.14 7.25
C HIS A 271 16.13 14.88 6.25
N SER A 272 15.08 15.52 6.77
CA SER A 272 14.09 16.26 5.97
C SER A 272 14.67 17.29 4.97
N LYS A 273 15.95 17.65 5.11
CA LYS A 273 16.68 18.63 4.29
C LYS A 273 17.58 18.05 3.20
N SER A 274 18.06 16.80 3.31
CA SER A 274 19.02 16.20 2.38
C SER A 274 18.49 14.88 1.83
N GLY A 275 17.67 14.96 0.78
CA GLY A 275 17.11 13.80 0.13
C GLY A 275 16.93 14.02 -1.37
N ASN A 276 16.66 12.94 -2.08
CA ASN A 276 16.42 12.96 -3.52
C ASN A 276 14.93 13.09 -3.76
N LEU A 277 14.55 13.96 -4.67
CA LEU A 277 13.17 14.14 -5.09
C LEU A 277 12.94 13.41 -6.41
N CYS A 278 11.90 12.61 -6.51
CA CYS A 278 11.52 12.04 -7.79
C CYS A 278 10.84 13.11 -8.66
N LEU A 279 11.34 13.33 -9.89
CA LEU A 279 10.74 14.29 -10.83
C LEU A 279 9.32 13.90 -11.27
N ARG A 280 8.99 12.61 -11.23
CA ARG A 280 7.70 12.07 -11.71
C ARG A 280 6.61 12.11 -10.65
N CYS A 281 6.86 11.67 -9.43
CA CYS A 281 5.84 11.60 -8.37
C CYS A 281 6.05 12.61 -7.24
N GLY A 282 7.19 13.31 -7.19
CA GLY A 282 7.52 14.25 -6.12
C GLY A 282 7.78 13.59 -4.76
N GLY A 283 7.91 12.26 -4.69
CA GLY A 283 8.30 11.58 -3.46
C GLY A 283 9.79 11.77 -3.15
N LYS A 284 10.13 11.69 -1.86
CA LYS A 284 11.48 11.88 -1.34
C LYS A 284 12.12 10.54 -0.98
N SER A 285 13.43 10.43 -1.13
CA SER A 285 14.18 9.26 -0.66
C SER A 285 15.62 9.58 -0.22
N GLU A 286 16.10 8.89 0.81
CA GLU A 286 17.47 8.95 1.33
C GLU A 286 18.40 7.89 0.72
N VAL A 287 17.94 7.06 -0.23
CA VAL A 287 18.70 5.92 -0.81
C VAL A 287 20.04 6.31 -1.48
N LEU A 288 20.23 7.57 -1.90
CA LEU A 288 21.50 8.04 -2.51
C LEU A 288 22.39 8.84 -1.54
N VAL A 289 21.99 9.00 -0.28
CA VAL A 289 22.80 9.74 0.69
C VAL A 289 23.93 8.83 1.19
N GLU A 290 25.02 8.79 0.44
CA GLU A 290 26.24 8.09 0.83
C GLU A 290 26.84 8.79 2.06
N GLY A 291 26.94 8.08 3.20
CA GLY A 291 27.72 8.54 4.36
C GLY A 291 26.94 8.98 5.60
N THR A 292 25.61 8.92 5.63
CA THR A 292 24.82 9.05 6.87
C THR A 292 24.69 7.74 7.66
N GLY A 293 25.57 6.78 7.37
CA GLY A 293 25.60 5.41 7.91
C GLY A 293 25.97 5.28 9.39
N GLU A 294 25.53 6.20 10.24
CA GLU A 294 25.46 5.99 11.70
C GLU A 294 24.17 5.26 12.11
N ALA A 295 23.18 5.14 11.21
CA ALA A 295 21.94 4.41 11.46
C ALA A 295 22.07 2.90 11.18
N GLY A 296 22.93 2.21 11.96
CA GLY A 296 22.95 0.75 12.05
C GLY A 296 23.43 0.00 10.80
N ASP A 297 23.97 -1.20 11.02
CA ASP A 297 24.49 -2.04 9.95
C ASP A 297 23.34 -2.67 9.15
N ALA A 298 22.68 -1.89 8.29
CA ALA A 298 21.66 -2.41 7.38
C ALA A 298 22.23 -3.59 6.59
N SER A 299 21.46 -4.68 6.51
CA SER A 299 21.94 -5.92 5.92
C SER A 299 22.42 -5.75 4.48
N LEU A 300 23.35 -6.61 4.05
CA LEU A 300 23.84 -6.61 2.67
C LEU A 300 22.70 -6.82 1.66
N ARG A 301 21.71 -7.65 2.00
CA ARG A 301 20.54 -7.92 1.15
C ARG A 301 19.68 -6.67 1.01
N TRP A 302 19.36 -6.00 2.11
CA TRP A 302 18.62 -4.75 2.09
C TRP A 302 19.33 -3.66 1.27
N ARG A 303 20.64 -3.47 1.52
CA ARG A 303 21.46 -2.51 0.75
C ARG A 303 21.49 -2.85 -0.75
N THR A 304 21.48 -4.13 -1.10
CA THR A 304 21.43 -4.57 -2.50
C THR A 304 20.10 -4.22 -3.15
N TRP A 305 18.99 -4.45 -2.44
CA TRP A 305 17.66 -4.05 -2.88
C TRP A 305 17.56 -2.51 -3.01
N GLU A 306 18.03 -1.73 -2.04
CA GLU A 306 18.06 -0.27 -2.10
C GLU A 306 18.87 0.25 -3.30
N LYS A 307 20.01 -0.38 -3.60
CA LYS A 307 20.84 -0.03 -4.76
C LYS A 307 20.07 -0.12 -6.08
N ALA A 308 19.07 -0.99 -6.21
CA ALA A 308 18.24 -1.05 -7.41
C ALA A 308 17.45 0.25 -7.65
N TRP A 309 17.13 0.98 -6.58
CA TRP A 309 16.34 2.21 -6.61
C TRP A 309 17.19 3.49 -6.69
N THR A 310 18.52 3.39 -6.66
CA THR A 310 19.43 4.54 -6.82
C THR A 310 19.26 5.25 -8.17
N ARG A 311 18.85 4.51 -9.21
CA ARG A 311 18.71 5.06 -10.57
C ARG A 311 17.33 5.64 -10.84
N ARG A 312 16.28 5.05 -10.25
CA ARG A 312 14.88 5.41 -10.50
C ARG A 312 14.04 5.18 -9.24
N CYS A 313 13.05 6.04 -9.06
CA CYS A 313 12.00 5.89 -8.05
C CYS A 313 11.12 4.68 -8.34
N VAL A 314 10.37 4.21 -7.33
CA VAL A 314 9.34 3.17 -7.46
C VAL A 314 8.29 3.44 -8.55
N CYS A 315 8.07 4.70 -8.94
CA CYS A 315 7.18 5.08 -10.05
C CYS A 315 7.89 5.11 -11.43
N GLY A 316 9.15 4.71 -11.51
CA GLY A 316 10.01 4.79 -12.70
C GLY A 316 10.60 6.17 -12.99
N GLY A 317 10.27 7.20 -12.21
CA GLY A 317 10.80 8.56 -12.41
C GLY A 317 12.26 8.70 -11.97
N THR A 318 12.97 9.63 -12.59
CA THR A 318 14.36 9.96 -12.24
C THR A 318 14.45 10.81 -10.97
N TRP A 319 15.59 10.70 -10.30
CA TRP A 319 15.91 11.49 -9.11
C TRP A 319 16.52 12.84 -9.49
N ILE A 320 16.22 13.86 -8.70
CA ILE A 320 16.97 15.11 -8.63
C ILE A 320 17.45 15.31 -7.19
N HIS A 321 18.70 15.71 -7.02
CA HIS A 321 19.24 16.04 -5.71
C HIS A 321 18.57 17.32 -5.20
N SER A 322 17.88 17.24 -4.07
CA SER A 322 17.31 18.43 -3.44
C SER A 322 18.39 19.12 -2.62
N SER A 323 19.14 20.04 -3.23
CA SER A 323 19.96 21.00 -2.46
C SER A 323 19.04 22.13 -1.99
N VAL A 324 18.64 22.10 -0.72
CA VAL A 324 17.97 23.23 -0.05
C VAL A 324 18.99 24.00 0.77
#